data_AF-A0A848SDF6-F1
#
_entry.id   AF-A0A848SDF6-F1
#
_cell.length_a   1.000
_cell.length_b   1.000
_cell.length_c   1.000
_cell.angle_alpha   90.00
_cell.angle_beta   90.00
_cell.angle_gamma   90.00
#
_symmetry.space_group_name_H-M   'P 1'
#
loop_
_entity.id
_entity.type
_entity.pdbx_description
1 polymer ?
#
loop_
_entity_poly.entity_id
_entity_poly.type
_entity_poly.pdbx_seq_one_letter_code
_entity_poly.pdbx_strand_id
1 'polypeptide(L)'
;MKRPITASLAVFALVGLTACSEQTQEDAARTAELAGDDIEANAAVAGEMIEEGAKNAAGAVAEGAADIERHIEENDTDAPTEAPILGDNLNADQADPND
;
A
#
# COMPACT_ATOMS: atom_id res chain seq x y z
N MET A 1 -26.98 -28.04 8.83
CA MET A 1 -25.98 -27.95 7.74
C MET A 1 -24.63 -27.56 8.34
N LYS A 2 -23.61 -28.41 8.17
CA LYS A 2 -22.16 -28.14 8.25
C LYS A 2 -21.46 -29.48 7.99
N ARG A 3 -20.89 -29.66 6.80
CA ARG A 3 -20.11 -30.87 6.44
C ARG A 3 -18.64 -30.58 6.77
N PRO A 4 -17.94 -31.42 7.55
CA PRO A 4 -16.49 -31.30 7.62
C PRO A 4 -15.89 -31.84 6.31
N ILE A 5 -15.21 -30.96 5.58
CA ILE A 5 -14.33 -31.34 4.47
C ILE A 5 -13.10 -31.94 5.10
N THR A 6 -13.08 -33.27 5.22
CA THR A 6 -11.92 -34.03 5.67
C THR A 6 -10.89 -34.02 4.55
N ALA A 7 -9.97 -33.06 4.60
CA ALA A 7 -8.77 -33.04 3.75
C ALA A 7 -7.92 -34.26 4.11
N SER A 8 -8.12 -35.35 3.35
CA SER A 8 -7.34 -36.57 3.49
C SER A 8 -5.99 -36.32 2.82
N LEU A 9 -4.99 -35.94 3.61
CA LEU A 9 -3.59 -35.94 3.19
C LEU A 9 -3.19 -37.41 2.97
N ALA A 10 -3.19 -37.85 1.71
CA ALA A 10 -2.78 -39.20 1.36
C ALA A 10 -1.28 -39.34 1.65
N VAL A 11 -0.96 -40.04 2.75
CA VAL A 11 0.41 -40.47 3.09
C VAL A 11 0.88 -41.41 1.98
N PHE A 12 1.91 -40.97 1.26
CA PHE A 12 2.47 -41.69 0.13
C PHE A 12 3.07 -43.04 0.54
N ALA A 13 2.67 -44.04 -0.25
CA ALA A 13 3.13 -45.41 -0.41
C ALA A 13 4.25 -45.97 0.48
N LEU A 14 3.95 -47.15 1.05
CA LEU A 14 4.90 -48.12 1.58
C LEU A 14 6.09 -48.39 0.64
N VAL A 15 7.28 -47.90 1.00
CA VAL A 15 8.35 -48.73 1.60
C VAL A 15 8.70 -50.01 0.78
N GLY A 16 9.25 -49.83 -0.42
CA GLY A 16 10.01 -50.83 -1.20
C GLY A 16 11.51 -50.65 -0.98
N LEU A 17 11.99 -51.12 0.18
CA LEU A 17 13.19 -50.67 0.89
C LEU A 17 14.55 -51.08 0.31
N THR A 18 15.48 -50.11 0.31
CA THR A 18 16.96 -50.15 0.32
C THR A 18 17.69 -49.68 -0.94
N ALA A 19 17.33 -50.10 -2.16
CA ALA A 19 18.02 -49.62 -3.37
C ALA A 19 17.31 -48.42 -4.04
N CYS A 20 15.97 -48.41 -4.04
CA CYS A 20 15.23 -47.23 -4.48
C CYS A 20 15.26 -46.10 -3.45
N SER A 21 15.61 -46.36 -2.18
CA SER A 21 15.58 -45.31 -1.15
C SER A 21 16.70 -44.29 -1.28
N GLU A 22 17.89 -44.67 -1.75
CA GLU A 22 18.97 -43.71 -2.00
C GLU A 22 18.64 -42.81 -3.18
N GLN A 23 18.24 -43.39 -4.32
CA GLN A 23 17.79 -42.60 -5.48
C GLN A 23 16.55 -41.75 -5.16
N THR A 24 15.58 -42.28 -4.43
CA THR A 24 14.39 -41.50 -4.01
C THR A 24 14.78 -40.37 -3.06
N GLN A 25 15.76 -40.58 -2.17
CA GLN A 25 16.20 -39.55 -1.23
C GLN A 25 17.06 -38.49 -1.92
N GLU A 26 17.87 -38.88 -2.89
CA GLU A 26 18.65 -37.97 -3.74
C GLU A 26 17.73 -37.14 -4.66
N ASP A 27 16.71 -37.76 -5.25
CA ASP A 27 15.68 -37.07 -6.03
C ASP A 27 14.85 -36.12 -5.17
N ALA A 28 14.50 -36.53 -3.94
CA ALA A 28 13.81 -35.67 -2.99
C ALA A 28 14.68 -34.49 -2.54
N ALA A 29 15.97 -34.72 -2.27
CA ALA A 29 16.92 -33.67 -1.90
C ALA A 29 17.09 -32.65 -3.03
N ARG A 30 17.31 -33.12 -4.26
CA ARG A 30 17.41 -32.28 -5.45
C ARG A 30 16.13 -31.51 -5.74
N THR A 31 14.96 -32.15 -5.57
CA THR A 31 13.67 -31.47 -5.72
C THR A 31 13.50 -30.38 -4.66
N ALA A 32 13.92 -30.65 -3.41
CA ALA A 32 13.87 -29.68 -2.34
C ALA A 32 14.83 -28.50 -2.56
N GLU A 33 16.04 -28.75 -3.07
CA GLU A 33 16.97 -27.69 -3.49
C GLU A 33 16.38 -26.83 -4.60
N LEU A 34 15.89 -27.43 -5.68
CA LEU A 34 15.28 -26.69 -6.79
C LEU A 34 14.06 -25.88 -6.33
N ALA A 35 13.22 -26.46 -5.48
CA ALA A 35 12.08 -25.74 -4.90
C ALA A 35 12.54 -24.61 -3.97
N GLY A 36 13.63 -24.79 -3.24
CA GLY A 36 14.26 -23.76 -2.41
C GLY A 36 14.76 -22.58 -3.24
N ASP A 37 15.51 -22.87 -4.30
CA ASP A 37 16.04 -21.88 -5.24
C ASP A 37 14.91 -21.08 -5.92
N ASP A 38 13.86 -21.76 -6.37
CA ASP A 38 12.68 -21.12 -6.97
C ASP A 38 11.94 -20.22 -5.96
N ILE A 39 11.83 -20.65 -4.69
CA ILE A 39 11.24 -19.84 -3.62
C ILE A 39 12.09 -18.61 -3.35
N GLU A 40 13.41 -18.76 -3.27
CA GLU A 40 14.34 -17.65 -3.01
C GLU A 40 14.30 -16.61 -4.13
N ALA A 41 14.35 -17.05 -5.39
CA ALA A 41 14.26 -16.17 -6.55
C ALA A 41 12.93 -15.39 -6.58
N ASN A 42 11.81 -16.07 -6.33
CA ASN A 42 10.51 -15.39 -6.28
C ASN A 42 10.37 -14.45 -5.08
N ALA A 43 10.95 -14.80 -3.93
CA ALA A 43 10.96 -13.93 -2.76
C ALA A 43 11.78 -12.66 -2.99
N ALA A 44 12.91 -12.77 -3.69
CA ALA A 44 13.73 -11.62 -4.08
C ALA A 44 12.96 -10.65 -4.99
N VAL A 45 12.31 -11.16 -6.06
CA VAL A 45 11.50 -10.35 -6.98
C VAL A 45 10.32 -9.70 -6.25
N ALA A 46 9.62 -10.43 -5.38
CA ALA A 46 8.52 -9.88 -4.60
C ALA A 46 8.99 -8.77 -3.66
N GLY A 47 10.15 -8.94 -3.01
CA GLY A 47 10.77 -7.92 -2.17
C GLY A 47 11.11 -6.65 -2.93
N GLU A 48 11.69 -6.80 -4.12
CA GLU A 48 12.07 -5.68 -5.00
C GLU A 48 10.84 -4.88 -5.46
N MET A 49 9.75 -5.56 -5.84
CA MET A 49 8.48 -4.89 -6.21
C MET A 49 7.84 -4.14 -5.03
N ILE A 50 7.93 -4.68 -3.80
CA ILE A 50 7.44 -4.00 -2.60
C ILE A 50 8.27 -2.73 -2.33
N GLU A 51 9.60 -2.82 -2.45
CA GLU A 51 10.49 -1.68 -2.23
C GLU A 51 10.26 -0.58 -3.27
N GLU A 52 10.16 -0.93 -4.55
CA GLU A 52 9.87 0.02 -5.62
C GLU A 52 8.50 0.68 -5.44
N GLY A 53 7.47 -0.12 -5.11
CA GLY A 53 6.14 0.40 -4.80
C GLY A 53 6.14 1.39 -3.64
N ALA A 54 6.90 1.10 -2.58
CA ALA A 54 7.04 1.99 -1.42
C ALA A 54 7.76 3.31 -1.79
N LYS A 55 8.82 3.24 -2.59
CA LYS A 55 9.54 4.43 -3.10
C LYS A 55 8.64 5.30 -3.96
N ASN A 56 7.87 4.69 -4.87
CA ASN A 56 6.95 5.42 -5.75
C ASN A 56 5.83 6.11 -4.96
N ALA A 57 5.25 5.42 -3.96
CA ALA A 57 4.24 6.01 -3.09
C ALA A 57 4.80 7.19 -2.29
N ALA A 58 6.00 7.05 -1.71
CA ALA A 58 6.67 8.13 -0.99
C ALA A 58 6.98 9.33 -1.91
N GLY A 59 7.43 9.08 -3.14
CA GLY A 59 7.68 10.10 -4.15
C GLY A 59 6.41 10.88 -4.51
N ALA A 60 5.30 10.19 -4.78
CA ALA A 60 4.02 10.81 -5.11
C ALA A 60 3.48 11.68 -3.96
N VAL A 61 3.63 11.22 -2.71
CA VAL A 61 3.24 12.02 -1.52
C VAL A 61 4.10 13.28 -1.40
N ALA A 62 5.41 13.16 -1.60
CA ALA A 62 6.33 14.30 -1.54
C ALA A 62 6.04 15.33 -2.66
N GLU A 63 5.76 14.86 -3.87
CA GLU A 63 5.41 15.72 -5.00
C GLU A 63 4.09 16.47 -4.77
N GLY A 64 3.06 15.76 -4.27
CA GLY A 64 1.78 16.38 -3.90
C GLY A 64 1.91 17.39 -2.77
N ALA A 65 2.75 17.12 -1.76
CA ALA A 65 3.02 18.07 -0.69
C ALA A 65 3.73 19.34 -1.20
N ALA A 66 4.74 19.17 -2.06
CA ALA A 66 5.45 20.30 -2.69
C ALA A 66 4.53 21.12 -3.61
N ASP A 67 3.56 20.48 -4.26
CA ASP A 67 2.57 21.17 -5.09
C ASP A 67 1.59 22.00 -4.26
N ILE A 68 1.16 21.48 -3.11
CA ILE A 68 0.34 22.25 -2.16
C ILE A 68 1.13 23.43 -1.61
N GLU A 69 2.39 23.24 -1.22
CA GLU A 69 3.27 24.29 -0.73
C GLU A 69 3.40 25.43 -1.76
N ARG A 70 3.71 25.10 -3.02
CA ARG A 70 3.76 26.09 -4.11
C ARG A 70 2.43 26.82 -4.30
N HIS A 71 1.31 26.10 -4.32
CA HIS A 71 0.00 26.74 -4.45
C HIS A 71 -0.28 27.69 -3.28
N ILE A 72 0.10 27.35 -2.05
CA ILE A 72 -0.05 28.25 -0.91
C ILE A 72 0.83 29.48 -1.11
N GLU A 73 2.12 29.33 -1.42
CA GLU A 73 3.03 30.45 -1.64
C GLU A 73 2.56 31.38 -2.78
N GLU A 74 2.09 30.82 -3.88
CA GLU A 74 1.55 31.59 -5.01
C GLU A 74 0.29 32.37 -4.62
N ASN A 75 -0.62 31.77 -3.84
CA ASN A 75 -1.86 32.43 -3.40
C ASN A 75 -1.67 33.37 -2.19
N ASP A 76 -0.59 33.23 -1.43
CA ASP A 76 -0.27 34.11 -0.27
C ASP A 76 0.45 35.41 -0.70
N THR A 77 0.72 35.58 -2.01
CA THR A 77 1.24 36.84 -2.57
C THR A 77 0.16 37.88 -2.85
N ASP A 78 -1.12 37.52 -2.79
CA ASP A 78 -2.22 38.48 -2.82
C ASP A 78 -2.26 39.22 -1.49
N ALA A 79 -1.83 40.49 -1.50
CA ALA A 79 -1.94 41.37 -0.34
C ALA A 79 -3.36 41.27 0.24
N PRO A 80 -3.52 41.17 1.58
CA PRO A 80 -4.85 41.06 2.18
C PRO A 80 -5.70 42.22 1.69
N THR A 81 -6.67 41.89 0.82
CA THR A 81 -7.66 42.86 0.40
C THR A 81 -8.44 43.26 1.64
N GLU A 82 -8.82 44.54 1.73
CA GLU A 82 -9.68 44.99 2.83
C GLU A 82 -10.86 44.03 2.95
N ALA A 83 -10.99 43.41 4.12
CA ALA A 83 -12.12 42.54 4.40
C ALA A 83 -13.41 43.32 4.05
N PRO A 84 -14.38 42.71 3.35
CA PRO A 84 -15.66 43.36 3.10
C PRO A 84 -16.18 43.87 4.45
N ILE A 85 -16.40 45.18 4.57
CA ILE A 85 -16.92 45.79 5.80
C ILE A 85 -18.27 45.14 6.11
N LEU A 86 -18.25 44.10 6.94
CA LEU A 86 -19.39 43.29 7.30
C LEU A 86 -19.89 43.77 8.67
N GLY A 87 -20.35 45.01 8.74
CA GLY A 87 -20.85 45.52 10.01
C GLY A 87 -21.36 46.96 9.98
N ASP A 88 -20.64 47.87 9.32
CA ASP A 88 -20.91 49.30 9.53
C ASP A 88 -22.13 49.84 8.79
N ASN A 89 -22.70 49.07 7.85
CA ASN A 89 -23.80 49.51 6.99
C ASN A 89 -25.12 48.78 7.27
N LEU A 90 -25.17 47.87 8.24
CA LEU A 90 -26.34 47.01 8.45
C LEU A 90 -27.58 47.76 8.98
N ASN A 91 -27.40 49.00 9.45
CA ASN A 91 -28.46 49.86 9.98
C ASN A 91 -28.56 51.23 9.29
N ALA A 92 -27.89 51.44 8.14
CA ALA A 92 -27.90 52.74 7.45
C ALA A 92 -29.31 53.19 7.00
N ASP A 93 -30.25 52.25 6.87
CA ASP A 93 -31.64 52.51 6.49
C ASP A 93 -32.59 52.63 7.70
N GLN A 94 -32.11 52.44 8.94
CA GLN A 94 -32.86 52.74 10.16
C GLN A 94 -32.53 54.14 10.67
N ALA A 95 -32.81 55.16 9.85
CA ALA A 95 -33.05 56.48 10.39
C ALA A 95 -34.38 56.42 11.17
N ASP A 96 -34.34 56.75 12.46
CA ASP A 96 -35.54 56.91 13.29
C ASP A 96 -36.40 58.03 12.67
N PRO A 97 -37.69 57.77 12.33
CA PRO A 97 -38.56 58.81 11.78
C PRO A 97 -39.00 59.88 12.80
N ASN A 98 -38.34 60.01 13.96
CA ASN A 98 -38.72 60.95 15.03
C ASN A 98 -37.62 61.87 15.57
N ASP A 99 -36.54 62.14 14.84
CA ASP A 99 -35.64 63.30 15.11
C ASP A 99 -35.88 64.46 14.13
#